data_AF-A0AAU9Y193-F1
#
_entry.id   AF-A0AAU9Y193-F1
#
_cell.length_a   1.000
_cell.length_b   1.000
_cell.length_c   1.000
_cell.angle_alpha   90.00
_cell.angle_beta   90.00
_cell.angle_gamma   90.00
#
_symmetry.space_group_name_H-M   'P 1'
#
loop_
_entity.id
_entity.type
_entity.pdbx_description
1 polymer ?
#
loop_
_entity_poly.entity_id
_entity_poly.type
_entity_poly.pdbx_seq_one_letter_code
_entity_poly.pdbx_strand_id
1 'polypeptide(L)'
;MGIQEFFHLTVFLFMLVLSRSVVAQYHRDTREVSIFGKMLQKHIFKTITGAAFGDVCLRECYRDVRCQSFNYVFTQDKCELSNRTKEARPEDFVPNSERYYFRRDMKRAILGAIPELSADSCKEIKASEGGQAVSGKYWLNFIKPDTPVLVHCDMKTEGTLNLKTDGRRGRFGTIQTFTVPRTTRYLIKTWGARGGTHSYDYGYLPGTYYDGKGAFIEGKFRLNNGTVLNIVVGQRGGDSVEVKGGNSTKKTAAQLGVSVEDNAGTGGGGGSFVYTADNVLLLAAGGGGGASGGYNGVDGQVGSNGIGSVGKESSQVRNGGTGGQPGECSSNGGNYHGGVGAGWFGQGCTRLGTSHGERGGSRAEG
;
A
#
# COMPACT_ATOMS: atom_id res chain seq x y z
N MET A 1 65.50 38.55 38.84
CA MET A 1 64.93 37.70 37.78
C MET A 1 63.79 36.91 38.42
N GLY A 2 62.54 37.10 37.98
CA GLY A 2 61.41 36.27 38.42
C GLY A 2 60.45 36.90 39.43
N ILE A 3 59.55 37.77 38.95
CA ILE A 3 58.16 37.88 39.44
C ILE A 3 57.24 38.24 38.24
N GLN A 4 57.75 39.00 37.27
CA GLN A 4 56.97 39.43 36.09
C GLN A 4 56.73 38.31 35.05
N GLU A 5 57.69 37.38 34.87
CA GLU A 5 57.55 36.21 33.99
C GLU A 5 56.47 35.21 34.47
N PHE A 6 56.29 35.07 35.79
CA PHE A 6 55.27 34.16 36.37
C PHE A 6 53.84 34.66 36.17
N PHE A 7 53.64 35.98 36.14
CA PHE A 7 52.33 36.58 35.91
C PHE A 7 51.86 36.41 34.45
N HIS A 8 52.78 36.51 33.49
CA HIS A 8 52.45 36.27 32.09
C HIS A 8 52.14 34.80 31.80
N LEU A 9 52.86 33.86 32.43
CA LEU A 9 52.61 32.43 32.25
C LEU A 9 51.25 31.99 32.82
N THR A 10 50.86 32.51 33.98
CA THR A 10 49.57 32.20 34.63
C THR A 10 48.39 32.80 33.88
N VAL A 11 48.51 34.03 33.35
CA VAL A 11 47.49 34.65 32.48
C VAL A 11 47.36 33.90 31.15
N PHE A 12 48.46 33.44 30.56
CA PHE A 12 48.44 32.68 29.30
C PHE A 12 47.81 31.28 29.47
N LEU A 13 48.11 30.60 30.59
CA LEU A 13 47.45 29.34 30.97
C LEU A 13 45.96 29.53 31.26
N PHE A 14 45.55 30.64 31.88
CA PHE A 14 44.13 30.94 32.13
C PHE A 14 43.36 31.23 30.82
N MET A 15 43.99 31.93 29.87
CA MET A 15 43.42 32.15 28.52
C MET A 15 43.35 30.85 27.67
N LEU A 16 44.28 29.91 27.88
CA LEU A 16 44.23 28.56 27.28
C LEU A 16 43.16 27.64 27.93
N VAL A 17 42.80 27.87 29.19
CA VAL A 17 41.72 27.15 29.88
C VAL A 17 40.35 27.71 29.49
N LEU A 18 40.23 29.03 29.25
CA LEU A 18 39.03 29.67 28.71
C LEU A 18 38.78 29.32 27.22
N SER A 19 39.81 28.92 26.46
CA SER A 19 39.62 28.43 25.09
C SER A 19 39.19 26.95 25.00
N ARG A 20 39.13 26.21 26.12
CA ARG A 20 38.75 24.78 26.17
C ARG A 20 37.34 24.48 26.70
N SER A 21 36.48 25.49 26.91
CA SER A 21 35.11 25.26 27.40
C SER A 21 33.98 25.77 26.51
N VAL A 22 34.26 26.25 25.29
CA VAL A 22 33.22 26.30 24.24
C VAL A 22 33.19 24.96 23.54
N VAL A 23 32.74 23.92 24.25
CA VAL A 23 31.98 22.88 23.55
C VAL A 23 30.69 23.59 23.17
N ALA A 24 30.68 24.20 21.99
CA ALA A 24 29.43 24.49 21.32
C ALA A 24 28.71 23.15 21.30
N GLN A 25 27.64 23.05 22.10
CA GLN A 25 26.70 21.96 21.97
C GLN A 25 26.13 22.12 20.57
N TYR A 26 26.79 21.45 19.62
CA TYR A 26 26.43 21.41 18.22
C TYR A 26 25.13 20.64 18.20
N HIS A 27 24.02 21.35 18.48
CA HIS A 27 22.73 20.90 18.02
C HIS A 27 22.93 20.67 16.54
N ARG A 28 22.82 19.40 16.14
CA ARG A 28 22.90 18.94 14.77
C ARG A 28 21.68 19.48 14.04
N ASP A 29 21.64 20.79 13.90
CA ASP A 29 20.68 21.51 13.10
C ASP A 29 21.13 21.20 11.68
N THR A 30 20.43 20.26 11.05
CA THR A 30 20.57 19.98 9.64
C THR A 30 20.26 21.28 8.90
N ARG A 31 21.27 22.15 8.70
CA ARG A 31 21.18 23.27 7.77
C ARG A 31 20.89 22.66 6.42
N GLU A 32 19.62 22.71 6.03
CA GLU A 32 19.18 22.22 4.75
C GLU A 32 19.83 23.09 3.67
N VAL A 33 20.80 22.49 2.99
CA VAL A 33 21.59 23.15 1.96
C VAL A 33 20.69 23.44 0.76
N SER A 34 20.78 24.65 0.23
CA SER A 34 20.18 25.01 -1.05
C SER A 34 20.62 24.03 -2.13
N ILE A 35 19.70 23.57 -2.96
CA ILE A 35 19.99 22.58 -3.99
C ILE A 35 20.06 23.27 -5.34
N PHE A 36 21.27 23.45 -5.84
CA PHE A 36 21.51 23.98 -7.18
C PHE A 36 21.01 23.02 -8.25
N GLY A 37 20.54 23.57 -9.37
CA GLY A 37 20.17 22.77 -10.54
C GLY A 37 18.85 22.02 -10.36
N LYS A 38 18.04 22.42 -9.38
CA LYS A 38 16.77 21.76 -9.03
C LYS A 38 15.69 22.80 -8.75
N MET A 39 14.46 22.40 -8.97
CA MET A 39 13.27 23.16 -8.59
C MET A 39 12.15 22.23 -8.16
N LEU A 40 11.29 22.73 -7.28
CA LEU A 40 9.96 22.14 -7.09
C LEU A 40 9.02 22.83 -8.09
N GLN A 41 8.59 22.10 -9.11
CA GLN A 41 7.62 22.61 -10.08
C GLN A 41 6.20 22.51 -9.50
N LYS A 42 5.27 23.35 -9.97
CA LYS A 42 3.92 23.46 -9.40
C LYS A 42 3.96 23.90 -7.92
N HIS A 43 2.79 24.00 -7.28
CA HIS A 43 2.63 24.43 -5.87
C HIS A 43 3.12 25.87 -5.57
N ILE A 44 3.54 26.60 -6.60
CA ILE A 44 3.93 28.01 -6.50
C ILE A 44 2.66 28.83 -6.26
N PHE A 45 2.59 29.49 -5.11
CA PHE A 45 1.44 30.34 -4.75
C PHE A 45 1.78 31.83 -4.79
N LYS A 46 3.06 32.20 -4.86
CA LYS A 46 3.51 33.60 -4.96
C LYS A 46 4.82 33.69 -5.73
N THR A 47 4.90 34.63 -6.67
CA THR A 47 6.13 34.98 -7.39
C THR A 47 6.54 36.41 -7.03
N ILE A 48 7.84 36.62 -6.82
CA ILE A 48 8.42 37.91 -6.41
C ILE A 48 9.53 38.25 -7.41
N THR A 49 9.53 39.46 -7.94
CA THR A 49 10.52 39.96 -8.91
C THR A 49 11.42 41.01 -8.27
N GLY A 50 12.64 41.19 -8.80
CA GLY A 50 13.61 42.16 -8.26
C GLY A 50 14.32 41.68 -6.99
N ALA A 51 14.35 40.37 -6.77
CA ALA A 51 15.11 39.73 -5.71
C ALA A 51 16.53 39.45 -6.22
N ALA A 52 17.42 40.44 -6.13
CA ALA A 52 18.81 40.32 -6.59
C ALA A 52 19.62 39.24 -5.82
N PHE A 53 19.15 38.85 -4.64
CA PHE A 53 19.77 37.86 -3.78
C PHE A 53 18.69 36.95 -3.17
N GLY A 54 19.06 35.70 -2.90
CA GLY A 54 18.16 34.68 -2.34
C GLY A 54 17.67 34.98 -0.90
N ASP A 55 18.32 35.90 -0.17
CA ASP A 55 17.89 36.34 1.16
C ASP A 55 16.56 37.10 1.11
N VAL A 56 16.29 37.83 0.02
CA VAL A 56 14.98 38.45 -0.23
C VAL A 56 13.90 37.37 -0.25
N CYS A 57 14.15 36.25 -0.93
CA CYS A 57 13.22 35.12 -0.98
C CYS A 57 13.00 34.50 0.41
N LEU A 58 14.07 34.34 1.21
CA LEU A 58 13.98 33.83 2.58
C LEU A 58 13.08 34.72 3.44
N ARG A 59 13.32 36.04 3.42
CA ARG A 59 12.53 37.00 4.22
C ARG A 59 11.05 36.98 3.84
N GLU A 60 10.76 36.94 2.55
CA GLU A 60 9.39 36.87 2.05
C GLU A 60 8.72 35.53 2.36
N CYS A 61 9.46 34.42 2.27
CA CYS A 61 8.98 33.11 2.69
C CYS A 61 8.66 33.08 4.19
N TYR A 62 9.50 33.68 5.04
CA TYR A 62 9.25 33.71 6.49
C TYR A 62 8.03 34.53 6.88
N ARG A 63 7.68 35.56 6.09
CA ARG A 63 6.50 36.41 6.32
C ARG A 63 5.18 35.71 5.99
N ASP A 64 5.18 34.72 5.11
CA ASP A 64 3.97 33.98 4.74
C ASP A 64 3.97 32.60 5.41
N VAL A 65 3.00 32.34 6.29
CA VAL A 65 2.88 31.06 7.01
C VAL A 65 2.69 29.86 6.06
N ARG A 66 2.18 30.09 4.85
CA ARG A 66 1.98 29.05 3.84
C ARG A 66 3.29 28.64 3.18
N CYS A 67 4.33 29.47 3.22
CA CYS A 67 5.59 29.15 2.55
C CYS A 67 6.29 27.99 3.25
N GLN A 68 6.57 26.94 2.48
CA GLN A 68 7.26 25.71 2.90
C GLN A 68 8.62 25.55 2.21
N SER A 69 8.73 26.05 0.99
CA SER A 69 9.95 26.08 0.20
C SER A 69 9.87 27.21 -0.83
N PHE A 70 10.96 27.48 -1.54
CA PHE A 70 10.94 28.36 -2.70
C PHE A 70 12.01 27.97 -3.72
N ASN A 71 11.78 28.34 -4.98
CA ASN A 71 12.83 28.34 -5.99
C ASN A 71 13.38 29.76 -6.15
N TYR A 72 14.68 29.93 -6.14
CA TYR A 72 15.36 31.17 -6.52
C TYR A 72 15.86 31.05 -7.95
N VAL A 73 15.31 31.86 -8.86
CA VAL A 73 15.69 31.89 -10.26
C VAL A 73 16.72 33.00 -10.44
N PHE A 74 17.98 32.65 -10.22
CA PHE A 74 19.10 33.61 -10.18
C PHE A 74 19.38 34.27 -11.52
N THR A 75 18.91 33.69 -12.63
CA THR A 75 19.04 34.29 -13.98
C THR A 75 18.04 35.43 -14.23
N GLN A 76 17.02 35.58 -13.37
CA GLN A 76 15.90 36.52 -13.55
C GLN A 76 15.59 37.31 -12.27
N ASP A 77 16.45 37.23 -11.25
CA ASP A 77 16.27 37.88 -9.95
C ASP A 77 14.85 37.75 -9.39
N LYS A 78 14.33 36.51 -9.38
CA LYS A 78 12.96 36.22 -8.94
C LYS A 78 12.88 35.03 -7.98
N CYS A 79 11.89 35.09 -7.10
CA CYS A 79 11.52 34.03 -6.17
C CYS A 79 10.19 33.40 -6.57
N GLU A 80 10.11 32.08 -6.51
CA GLU A 80 8.88 31.30 -6.69
C GLU A 80 8.57 30.60 -5.35
N LEU A 81 7.72 31.18 -4.50
CA LEU A 81 7.38 30.62 -3.20
C LEU A 81 6.36 29.47 -3.35
N SER A 82 6.63 28.37 -2.67
CA SER A 82 5.82 27.14 -2.71
C SER A 82 5.25 26.78 -1.34
N ASN A 83 4.03 26.27 -1.34
CA ASN A 83 3.34 25.79 -0.15
C ASN A 83 3.59 24.29 0.11
N ARG A 84 4.53 23.69 -0.64
CA ARG A 84 4.99 22.30 -0.47
C ARG A 84 6.50 22.24 -0.38
N THR A 85 7.01 21.12 0.10
CA THR A 85 8.43 20.77 0.05
C THR A 85 8.65 19.60 -0.92
N LYS A 86 9.90 19.36 -1.33
CA LYS A 86 10.28 18.19 -2.14
C LYS A 86 9.94 16.85 -1.47
N GLU A 87 9.89 16.79 -0.15
CA GLU A 87 9.50 15.58 0.60
C GLU A 87 7.98 15.33 0.49
N ALA A 88 7.19 16.40 0.44
CA ALA A 88 5.74 16.31 0.25
C ALA A 88 5.36 15.93 -1.18
N ARG A 89 6.13 16.40 -2.17
CA ARG A 89 5.89 16.24 -3.63
C ARG A 89 7.15 15.86 -4.39
N PRO A 90 7.73 14.68 -4.14
CA PRO A 90 8.97 14.25 -4.79
C PRO A 90 8.85 14.14 -6.32
N GLU A 91 7.65 13.82 -6.82
CA GLU A 91 7.34 13.72 -8.25
C GLU A 91 7.46 15.04 -9.01
N ASP A 92 7.33 16.17 -8.30
CA ASP A 92 7.44 17.51 -8.87
C ASP A 92 8.84 18.12 -8.64
N PHE A 93 9.77 17.39 -8.01
CA PHE A 93 11.12 17.87 -7.75
C PHE A 93 12.06 17.55 -8.93
N VAL A 94 12.20 18.48 -9.86
CA VAL A 94 12.81 18.25 -11.17
C VAL A 94 14.13 19.02 -11.37
N PRO A 95 15.03 18.57 -12.27
CA PRO A 95 16.21 19.32 -12.69
C PRO A 95 15.85 20.65 -13.36
N ASN A 96 16.58 21.71 -13.00
CA ASN A 96 16.56 23.00 -13.68
C ASN A 96 17.82 23.80 -13.33
N SER A 97 18.72 24.00 -14.31
CA SER A 97 20.04 24.63 -14.12
C SER A 97 20.00 26.11 -13.76
N GLU A 98 18.86 26.79 -13.92
CA GLU A 98 18.70 28.23 -13.66
C GLU A 98 18.16 28.52 -12.26
N ARG A 99 18.08 27.49 -11.40
CA ARG A 99 17.38 27.58 -10.11
C ARG A 99 18.18 26.97 -8.97
N TYR A 100 17.98 27.58 -7.80
CA TYR A 100 18.26 26.97 -6.51
C TYR A 100 16.93 26.66 -5.82
N TYR A 101 16.75 25.43 -5.37
CA TYR A 101 15.66 25.07 -4.47
C TYR A 101 16.09 25.27 -3.01
N PHE A 102 15.23 25.92 -2.23
CA PHE A 102 15.41 26.11 -0.80
C PHE A 102 14.19 25.58 -0.06
N ARG A 103 14.42 24.73 0.95
CA ARG A 103 13.39 24.40 1.95
C ARG A 103 13.41 25.44 3.06
N ARG A 104 12.24 25.80 3.58
CA ARG A 104 12.14 26.71 4.72
C ARG A 104 12.63 26.01 5.98
N ASP A 105 13.67 26.58 6.57
CA ASP A 105 14.38 26.09 7.75
C ASP A 105 13.77 26.63 9.07
N MET A 106 13.40 27.91 9.11
CA MET A 106 12.90 28.55 10.33
C MET A 106 11.38 28.72 10.36
N LYS A 107 10.79 28.42 11.53
CA LYS A 107 9.36 28.63 11.84
C LYS A 107 8.42 28.10 10.75
N ARG A 108 8.79 26.98 10.11
CA ARG A 108 7.95 26.33 9.11
C ARG A 108 6.70 25.77 9.80
N ALA A 109 5.53 26.16 9.32
CA ALA A 109 4.28 25.57 9.81
C ALA A 109 4.19 24.10 9.38
N ILE A 110 3.69 23.23 10.27
CA ILE A 110 3.41 21.84 9.95
C ILE A 110 2.37 21.78 8.82
N LEU A 111 2.61 20.93 7.83
CA LEU A 111 1.68 20.76 6.72
C LEU A 111 0.32 20.26 7.23
N GLY A 112 -0.78 20.90 6.81
CA GLY A 112 -2.13 20.57 7.26
C GLY A 112 -2.47 21.08 8.67
N ALA A 113 -1.63 21.87 9.33
CA ALA A 113 -1.97 22.44 10.65
C ALA A 113 -3.00 23.58 10.58
N ILE A 114 -3.05 24.30 9.46
CA ILE A 114 -3.96 25.42 9.20
C ILE A 114 -4.68 25.22 7.84
N PRO A 115 -5.90 25.76 7.65
CA PRO A 115 -6.66 25.54 6.42
C PRO A 115 -5.95 26.05 5.16
N GLU A 116 -5.27 27.19 5.25
CA GLU A 116 -4.53 27.82 4.14
C GLU A 116 -3.29 27.03 3.72
N LEU A 117 -2.86 26.07 4.55
CA LEU A 117 -1.75 25.14 4.32
C LEU A 117 -2.23 23.69 4.41
N SER A 118 -3.43 23.41 3.89
CA SER A 118 -3.98 22.06 3.87
C SER A 118 -3.12 21.08 3.06
N ALA A 119 -3.09 19.80 3.44
CA ALA A 119 -2.41 18.74 2.70
C ALA A 119 -3.39 17.97 1.78
N ASP A 120 -2.90 17.20 0.83
CA ASP A 120 -3.77 16.35 -0.01
C ASP A 120 -4.00 14.98 0.65
N SER A 121 -3.12 14.56 1.56
CA SER A 121 -3.29 13.31 2.33
C SER A 121 -2.51 13.29 3.65
N CYS A 122 -2.90 12.39 4.56
CA CYS A 122 -2.14 12.13 5.79
C CYS A 122 -0.72 11.62 5.50
N LYS A 123 -0.56 10.81 4.45
CA LYS A 123 0.74 10.34 3.97
C LYS A 123 1.67 11.50 3.58
N GLU A 124 1.14 12.48 2.87
CA GLU A 124 1.90 13.67 2.49
C GLU A 124 2.37 14.47 3.71
N ILE A 125 1.49 14.68 4.70
CA ILE A 125 1.86 15.36 5.95
C ILE A 125 3.04 14.65 6.58
N LYS A 126 2.92 13.32 6.76
CA LYS A 126 3.99 12.52 7.36
C LYS A 126 5.30 12.60 6.57
N ALA A 127 5.24 12.58 5.24
CA ALA A 127 6.42 12.74 4.39
C ALA A 127 7.06 14.13 4.55
N SER A 128 6.25 15.20 4.55
CA SER A 128 6.72 16.58 4.73
C SER A 128 7.38 16.82 6.10
N GLU A 129 6.91 16.14 7.14
CA GLU A 129 7.46 16.21 8.49
C GLU A 129 8.53 15.15 8.77
N GLY A 130 9.16 14.58 7.73
CA GLY A 130 10.29 13.65 7.87
C GLY A 130 9.95 12.36 8.61
N GLY A 131 8.68 11.92 8.54
CA GLY A 131 8.19 10.74 9.25
C GLY A 131 7.78 10.98 10.71
N GLN A 132 7.96 12.19 11.23
CA GLN A 132 7.75 12.51 12.65
C GLN A 132 6.35 13.03 12.98
N ALA A 133 5.46 13.16 11.99
CA ALA A 133 4.09 13.58 12.22
C ALA A 133 3.34 12.62 13.16
N VAL A 134 2.55 13.16 14.08
CA VAL A 134 1.77 12.39 15.08
C VAL A 134 0.32 12.25 14.66
N SER A 135 -0.37 11.22 15.15
CA SER A 135 -1.81 11.04 14.86
C SER A 135 -2.63 12.19 15.48
N GLY A 136 -3.57 12.74 14.73
CA GLY A 136 -4.25 13.99 15.12
C GLY A 136 -5.22 14.51 14.07
N LYS A 137 -5.81 15.68 14.29
CA LYS A 137 -6.67 16.34 13.30
C LYS A 137 -5.84 17.29 12.43
N TYR A 138 -5.98 17.18 11.11
CA TYR A 138 -5.26 17.95 10.10
C TYR A 138 -6.20 18.44 8.99
N TRP A 139 -5.92 19.60 8.42
CA TRP A 139 -6.62 20.17 7.28
C TRP A 139 -6.16 19.53 5.98
N LEU A 140 -7.11 18.99 5.22
CA LEU A 140 -6.85 18.36 3.94
C LEU A 140 -7.72 18.92 2.79
N ASN A 141 -7.19 18.97 1.56
CA ASN A 141 -7.81 19.64 0.39
C ASN A 141 -8.27 18.69 -0.75
N PHE A 142 -8.41 17.39 -0.47
CA PHE A 142 -8.70 16.37 -1.49
C PHE A 142 -10.17 16.33 -1.98
N ILE A 143 -11.07 17.17 -1.43
CA ILE A 143 -12.51 17.18 -1.74
C ILE A 143 -12.83 18.15 -2.90
N LYS A 144 -12.32 19.37 -2.82
CA LYS A 144 -12.41 20.44 -3.81
C LYS A 144 -11.21 21.38 -3.60
N PRO A 145 -10.57 21.90 -4.66
CA PRO A 145 -9.64 23.02 -4.52
C PRO A 145 -10.30 24.13 -3.66
N ASP A 146 -9.52 24.73 -2.77
CA ASP A 146 -9.90 25.87 -1.92
C ASP A 146 -10.96 25.63 -0.82
N THR A 147 -11.38 24.39 -0.54
CA THR A 147 -12.27 24.08 0.60
C THR A 147 -11.66 23.02 1.53
N PRO A 148 -10.66 23.39 2.35
CA PRO A 148 -9.97 22.45 3.23
C PRO A 148 -10.89 21.94 4.34
N VAL A 149 -10.75 20.66 4.70
CA VAL A 149 -11.56 20.01 5.74
C VAL A 149 -10.68 19.39 6.81
N LEU A 150 -11.05 19.56 8.08
CA LEU A 150 -10.28 19.08 9.23
C LEU A 150 -10.51 17.58 9.50
N VAL A 151 -9.63 16.69 9.03
CA VAL A 151 -9.71 15.21 9.09
C VAL A 151 -8.80 14.62 10.17
N HIS A 152 -9.22 13.52 10.81
CA HIS A 152 -8.31 12.77 11.68
C HIS A 152 -7.36 11.90 10.84
N CYS A 153 -6.06 12.14 10.97
CA CYS A 153 -5.00 11.33 10.39
C CYS A 153 -4.41 10.43 11.46
N ASP A 154 -4.50 9.13 11.25
CA ASP A 154 -3.65 8.19 11.98
C ASP A 154 -2.32 8.07 11.23
N MET A 155 -1.24 8.63 11.79
CA MET A 155 0.08 8.64 11.15
C MET A 155 0.77 7.27 11.19
N LYS A 156 0.25 6.29 11.95
CA LYS A 156 0.71 4.90 11.86
C LYS A 156 0.26 4.26 10.54
N THR A 157 -0.98 4.53 10.16
CA THR A 157 -1.61 3.97 8.97
C THR A 157 -1.63 4.94 7.78
N GLU A 158 -1.23 6.19 7.99
CA GLU A 158 -1.20 7.28 7.01
C GLU A 158 -2.57 7.53 6.36
N GLY A 159 -3.64 7.30 7.12
CA GLY A 159 -5.02 7.38 6.62
C GLY A 159 -5.44 6.21 5.72
N THR A 160 -4.64 5.14 5.65
CA THR A 160 -4.94 3.91 4.89
C THR A 160 -5.54 2.85 5.81
N LEU A 161 -6.75 2.39 5.52
CA LEU A 161 -7.31 1.20 6.17
C LEU A 161 -6.95 -0.04 5.36
N ASN A 162 -6.12 -0.93 5.92
CA ASN A 162 -5.80 -2.22 5.32
C ASN A 162 -6.59 -3.31 6.04
N LEU A 163 -7.55 -3.93 5.35
CA LEU A 163 -8.29 -5.08 5.86
C LEU A 163 -7.69 -6.36 5.27
N LYS A 164 -7.31 -7.29 6.15
CA LYS A 164 -6.74 -8.59 5.79
C LYS A 164 -7.58 -9.70 6.44
N THR A 165 -7.23 -10.95 6.17
CA THR A 165 -7.83 -12.10 6.85
C THR A 165 -7.35 -12.29 8.30
N ASP A 166 -6.48 -11.40 8.80
CA ASP A 166 -5.89 -11.42 10.15
C ASP A 166 -5.31 -12.77 10.58
N GLY A 167 -4.74 -13.51 9.62
CA GLY A 167 -4.14 -14.83 9.87
C GLY A 167 -5.16 -15.94 10.17
N ARG A 168 -6.46 -15.64 10.08
CA ARG A 168 -7.52 -16.66 10.08
C ARG A 168 -7.32 -17.53 8.86
N ARG A 169 -7.45 -18.84 9.08
CA ARG A 169 -7.35 -19.89 8.05
C ARG A 169 -8.66 -20.65 8.07
N GLY A 170 -9.20 -20.98 6.91
CA GLY A 170 -10.44 -21.75 6.84
C GLY A 170 -11.10 -21.68 5.48
N ARG A 171 -12.21 -22.38 5.35
CA ARG A 171 -12.98 -22.50 4.11
C ARG A 171 -13.72 -21.22 3.72
N PHE A 172 -14.02 -20.37 4.70
CA PHE A 172 -14.91 -19.21 4.56
C PHE A 172 -14.21 -17.91 4.97
N GLY A 173 -14.48 -16.83 4.25
CA GLY A 173 -13.99 -15.50 4.60
C GLY A 173 -14.64 -14.95 5.88
N THR A 174 -14.30 -13.72 6.25
CA THR A 174 -15.07 -12.96 7.24
C THR A 174 -15.47 -11.64 6.60
N ILE A 175 -16.77 -11.31 6.57
CA ILE A 175 -17.22 -9.95 6.26
C ILE A 175 -16.76 -9.01 7.37
N GLN A 176 -15.97 -8.01 6.97
CA GLN A 176 -15.62 -6.88 7.80
C GLN A 176 -16.46 -5.67 7.41
N THR A 177 -16.91 -4.89 8.39
CA THR A 177 -17.71 -3.70 8.15
C THR A 177 -16.88 -2.44 8.32
N PHE A 178 -16.98 -1.50 7.38
CA PHE A 178 -16.40 -0.17 7.48
C PHE A 178 -17.50 0.88 7.36
N THR A 179 -17.70 1.68 8.40
CA THR A 179 -18.59 2.83 8.32
C THR A 179 -17.81 4.03 7.83
N VAL A 180 -18.23 4.58 6.70
CA VAL A 180 -17.62 5.76 6.07
C VAL A 180 -17.71 6.92 7.06
N PRO A 181 -16.58 7.41 7.59
CA PRO A 181 -16.62 8.42 8.64
C PRO A 181 -17.00 9.80 8.10
N ARG A 182 -16.90 10.03 6.78
CA ARG A 182 -17.07 11.35 6.13
C ARG A 182 -17.47 11.24 4.66
N THR A 183 -18.24 12.23 4.17
CA THR A 183 -18.63 12.31 2.76
C THR A 183 -17.46 12.78 1.88
N THR A 184 -16.83 11.88 1.13
CA THR A 184 -15.70 12.22 0.22
C THR A 184 -15.43 11.13 -0.83
N ARG A 185 -14.44 11.34 -1.70
CA ARG A 185 -13.94 10.33 -2.64
C ARG A 185 -12.92 9.44 -1.94
N TYR A 186 -13.22 8.14 -1.88
CA TYR A 186 -12.33 7.09 -1.37
C TYR A 186 -11.70 6.32 -2.53
N LEU A 187 -10.39 6.09 -2.47
CA LEU A 187 -9.73 5.10 -3.32
C LEU A 187 -9.80 3.76 -2.61
N ILE A 188 -10.50 2.80 -3.22
CA ILE A 188 -10.61 1.44 -2.70
C ILE A 188 -9.75 0.55 -3.59
N LYS A 189 -8.91 -0.28 -2.98
CA LYS A 189 -8.06 -1.26 -3.66
C LYS A 189 -8.38 -2.64 -3.13
N THR A 190 -8.56 -3.59 -4.03
CA THR A 190 -8.99 -4.96 -3.69
C THR A 190 -8.18 -5.99 -4.45
N TRP A 191 -7.81 -7.06 -3.75
CA TRP A 191 -7.08 -8.20 -4.30
C TRP A 191 -7.84 -9.49 -4.00
N GLY A 192 -8.02 -10.34 -5.01
CA GLY A 192 -8.44 -11.72 -4.82
C GLY A 192 -7.32 -12.53 -4.18
N ALA A 193 -7.66 -13.63 -3.52
CA ALA A 193 -6.67 -14.55 -2.99
C ALA A 193 -6.15 -15.49 -4.07
N ARG A 194 -4.91 -15.95 -3.90
CA ARG A 194 -4.29 -16.95 -4.77
C ARG A 194 -4.79 -18.37 -4.46
N GLY A 195 -4.68 -19.28 -5.42
CA GLY A 195 -4.98 -20.70 -5.25
C GLY A 195 -3.98 -21.46 -4.38
N GLY A 196 -4.16 -22.77 -4.32
CA GLY A 196 -3.22 -23.71 -3.70
C GLY A 196 -2.18 -24.25 -4.68
N THR A 197 -1.06 -24.70 -4.12
CA THR A 197 0.11 -25.24 -4.80
C THR A 197 0.09 -26.76 -4.73
N HIS A 198 0.41 -27.41 -5.85
CA HIS A 198 0.50 -28.87 -5.96
C HIS A 198 1.97 -29.27 -6.14
N SER A 199 2.45 -30.28 -5.44
CA SER A 199 3.84 -30.71 -5.53
C SER A 199 3.96 -32.20 -5.27
N TYR A 200 4.47 -32.96 -6.24
CA TYR A 200 4.56 -34.42 -6.16
C TYR A 200 5.84 -34.93 -6.85
N ASP A 201 6.33 -36.11 -6.46
CA ASP A 201 7.65 -36.66 -6.84
C ASP A 201 7.60 -38.02 -7.58
N TYR A 202 6.41 -38.56 -7.87
CA TYR A 202 6.21 -39.78 -8.66
C TYR A 202 5.11 -39.62 -9.71
N GLY A 203 4.91 -40.58 -10.61
CA GLY A 203 3.80 -40.52 -11.58
C GLY A 203 4.15 -39.76 -12.85
N TYR A 204 3.15 -39.19 -13.52
CA TYR A 204 3.25 -38.81 -14.94
C TYR A 204 4.24 -37.65 -15.22
N LEU A 205 4.29 -36.63 -14.35
CA LEU A 205 5.13 -35.42 -14.51
C LEU A 205 5.54 -34.83 -13.15
N PRO A 206 6.41 -35.49 -12.37
CA PRO A 206 6.77 -35.03 -11.03
C PRO A 206 7.34 -33.62 -11.05
N GLY A 207 6.91 -32.79 -10.10
CA GLY A 207 7.25 -31.39 -10.06
C GLY A 207 6.36 -30.58 -9.13
N THR A 208 6.66 -29.29 -9.04
CA THR A 208 5.84 -28.31 -8.31
C THR A 208 5.09 -27.43 -9.29
N TYR A 209 3.76 -27.41 -9.15
CA TYR A 209 2.83 -26.64 -9.96
C TYR A 209 2.24 -25.53 -9.10
N TYR A 210 2.38 -24.30 -9.57
CA TYR A 210 2.07 -23.12 -8.81
C TYR A 210 0.61 -22.69 -8.99
N ASP A 211 0.09 -22.08 -7.94
CA ASP A 211 -1.23 -21.48 -7.88
C ASP A 211 -1.43 -20.33 -8.88
N GLY A 212 -2.68 -20.11 -9.27
CA GLY A 212 -3.08 -18.86 -9.93
C GLY A 212 -3.13 -17.71 -8.94
N LYS A 213 -2.68 -16.53 -9.36
CA LYS A 213 -2.77 -15.29 -8.56
C LYS A 213 -4.20 -14.78 -8.54
N GLY A 214 -4.60 -14.12 -7.45
CA GLY A 214 -5.89 -13.41 -7.44
C GLY A 214 -5.83 -12.11 -8.24
N ALA A 215 -6.99 -11.65 -8.72
CA ALA A 215 -7.12 -10.42 -9.48
C ALA A 215 -6.84 -9.19 -8.62
N PHE A 216 -6.47 -8.08 -9.26
CA PHE A 216 -6.35 -6.76 -8.64
C PHE A 216 -7.27 -5.76 -9.34
N ILE A 217 -8.04 -5.00 -8.55
CA ILE A 217 -8.81 -3.86 -9.05
C ILE A 217 -8.76 -2.72 -8.04
N GLU A 218 -8.75 -1.48 -8.53
CA GLU A 218 -8.95 -0.29 -7.75
C GLU A 218 -10.02 0.62 -8.37
N GLY A 219 -10.71 1.40 -7.52
CA GLY A 219 -11.75 2.33 -7.96
C GLY A 219 -11.88 3.50 -7.01
N LYS A 220 -12.26 4.67 -7.55
CA LYS A 220 -12.52 5.88 -6.78
C LYS A 220 -14.02 6.09 -6.64
N PHE A 221 -14.54 6.03 -5.42
CA PHE A 221 -15.97 6.14 -5.13
C PHE A 221 -16.26 7.35 -4.26
N ARG A 222 -17.27 8.14 -4.62
CA ARG A 222 -17.80 9.17 -3.71
C ARG A 222 -18.76 8.48 -2.75
N LEU A 223 -18.37 8.40 -1.48
CA LEU A 223 -19.15 7.80 -0.41
C LEU A 223 -19.62 8.88 0.55
N ASN A 224 -20.79 8.69 1.17
CA ASN A 224 -21.36 9.63 2.11
C ASN A 224 -21.01 9.23 3.56
N ASN A 225 -20.90 10.21 4.46
CA ASN A 225 -20.77 9.95 5.89
C ASN A 225 -21.91 9.03 6.36
N GLY A 226 -21.56 8.01 7.14
CA GLY A 226 -22.49 7.01 7.63
C GLY A 226 -22.79 5.87 6.65
N THR A 227 -22.35 5.93 5.40
CA THR A 227 -22.45 4.78 4.48
C THR A 227 -21.68 3.59 5.05
N VAL A 228 -22.35 2.45 5.25
CA VAL A 228 -21.70 1.22 5.69
C VAL A 228 -21.27 0.41 4.48
N LEU A 229 -19.99 0.06 4.44
CA LEU A 229 -19.41 -0.88 3.49
C LEU A 229 -19.20 -2.24 4.15
N ASN A 230 -19.61 -3.28 3.46
CA ASN A 230 -19.26 -4.67 3.74
C ASN A 230 -18.07 -5.06 2.86
N ILE A 231 -17.04 -5.61 3.48
CA ILE A 231 -15.76 -5.91 2.86
C ILE A 231 -15.45 -7.38 3.10
N VAL A 232 -15.46 -8.16 2.03
CA VAL A 232 -15.09 -9.57 2.01
C VAL A 232 -13.64 -9.67 1.54
N VAL A 233 -12.82 -10.36 2.32
CA VAL A 233 -11.44 -10.66 1.95
C VAL A 233 -11.33 -12.16 1.68
N GLY A 234 -10.99 -12.51 0.44
CA GLY A 234 -10.81 -13.89 0.01
C GLY A 234 -9.67 -14.60 0.74
N GLN A 235 -9.81 -15.91 0.95
CA GLN A 235 -8.78 -16.76 1.57
C GLN A 235 -7.97 -17.51 0.50
N ARG A 236 -6.71 -17.80 0.81
CA ARG A 236 -5.85 -18.62 -0.05
C ARG A 236 -6.42 -20.04 -0.17
N GLY A 237 -6.37 -20.60 -1.38
CA GLY A 237 -6.67 -22.01 -1.61
C GLY A 237 -5.72 -22.96 -0.89
N GLY A 238 -6.22 -24.12 -0.44
CA GLY A 238 -5.40 -25.13 0.23
C GLY A 238 -4.44 -25.84 -0.72
N ASP A 239 -3.20 -26.09 -0.27
CA ASP A 239 -2.22 -26.90 -1.00
C ASP A 239 -2.64 -28.38 -1.02
N SER A 240 -2.08 -29.18 -1.93
CA SER A 240 -2.41 -30.61 -1.99
C SER A 240 -1.87 -31.36 -0.77
N VAL A 241 -2.73 -32.17 -0.18
CA VAL A 241 -2.48 -32.86 1.09
C VAL A 241 -2.88 -34.33 1.06
N GLU A 242 -3.31 -34.87 -0.08
CA GLU A 242 -3.72 -36.27 -0.17
C GLU A 242 -2.49 -37.18 -0.31
N VAL A 243 -2.43 -38.25 0.48
CA VAL A 243 -1.40 -39.30 0.41
C VAL A 243 -2.05 -40.67 0.22
N LYS A 244 -1.23 -41.68 -0.13
CA LYS A 244 -1.65 -43.06 -0.41
C LYS A 244 -2.73 -43.59 0.53
N GLY A 245 -3.86 -44.01 -0.06
CA GLY A 245 -5.03 -44.53 0.65
C GLY A 245 -6.10 -43.48 0.99
N GLY A 246 -6.02 -42.27 0.42
CA GLY A 246 -7.04 -41.22 0.61
C GLY A 246 -6.92 -40.43 1.92
N ASN A 247 -5.77 -40.51 2.59
CA ASN A 247 -5.51 -39.81 3.85
C ASN A 247 -5.04 -38.37 3.59
N SER A 248 -5.39 -37.43 4.48
CA SER A 248 -4.91 -36.03 4.42
C SER A 248 -3.68 -35.80 5.30
N THR A 249 -2.71 -35.02 4.84
CA THR A 249 -1.49 -34.64 5.58
C THR A 249 -1.33 -33.12 5.70
N LYS A 250 -0.57 -32.63 6.68
CA LYS A 250 -0.12 -31.21 6.73
C LYS A 250 1.36 -31.06 6.41
N LYS A 251 2.03 -32.18 6.14
CA LYS A 251 3.48 -32.27 5.89
C LYS A 251 3.75 -32.23 4.39
N THR A 252 4.87 -31.66 3.97
CA THR A 252 5.32 -31.70 2.57
C THR A 252 5.78 -33.11 2.18
N ALA A 253 5.89 -33.40 0.88
CA ALA A 253 6.45 -34.66 0.38
C ALA A 253 7.82 -34.98 1.02
N ALA A 254 8.71 -33.98 1.10
CA ALA A 254 10.01 -34.10 1.76
C ALA A 254 9.92 -34.43 3.26
N GLN A 255 8.90 -33.91 3.96
CA GLN A 255 8.68 -34.17 5.39
C GLN A 255 8.00 -35.53 5.66
N LEU A 256 7.38 -36.13 4.65
CA LEU A 256 6.73 -37.42 4.73
C LEU A 256 7.65 -38.57 4.34
N GLY A 257 8.71 -38.29 3.58
CA GLY A 257 9.53 -39.32 2.93
C GLY A 257 8.78 -40.08 1.82
N VAL A 258 7.56 -39.65 1.50
CA VAL A 258 6.67 -40.15 0.45
C VAL A 258 5.91 -38.96 -0.14
N SER A 259 5.51 -39.04 -1.41
CA SER A 259 4.77 -37.95 -2.04
C SER A 259 3.29 -37.87 -1.68
N VAL A 260 2.72 -36.71 -1.95
CA VAL A 260 1.26 -36.56 -2.12
C VAL A 260 0.84 -37.14 -3.47
N GLU A 261 -0.42 -37.55 -3.57
CA GLU A 261 -0.95 -38.19 -4.78
C GLU A 261 -0.80 -37.30 -6.03
N ASP A 262 -0.32 -37.89 -7.13
CA ASP A 262 -0.09 -37.20 -8.41
C ASP A 262 -1.39 -36.69 -9.06
N ASN A 263 -2.53 -37.24 -8.63
CA ASN A 263 -3.86 -36.86 -9.08
C ASN A 263 -4.59 -35.88 -8.15
N ALA A 264 -3.95 -35.40 -7.08
CA ALA A 264 -4.59 -34.51 -6.11
C ALA A 264 -4.80 -33.09 -6.67
N GLY A 265 -6.03 -32.58 -6.57
CA GLY A 265 -6.34 -31.17 -6.82
C GLY A 265 -6.00 -30.27 -5.63
N THR A 266 -5.65 -29.01 -5.88
CA THR A 266 -5.52 -27.98 -4.84
C THR A 266 -6.76 -27.09 -4.77
N GLY A 267 -6.96 -26.36 -3.67
CA GLY A 267 -8.07 -25.43 -3.53
C GLY A 267 -7.92 -24.16 -4.38
N GLY A 268 -9.05 -23.62 -4.83
CA GLY A 268 -9.12 -22.29 -5.45
C GLY A 268 -9.03 -21.16 -4.43
N GLY A 269 -8.47 -20.02 -4.82
CA GLY A 269 -8.47 -18.80 -4.02
C GLY A 269 -9.86 -18.16 -3.95
N GLY A 270 -10.20 -17.57 -2.80
CA GLY A 270 -11.42 -16.79 -2.62
C GLY A 270 -11.36 -15.43 -3.30
N GLY A 271 -12.49 -14.96 -3.81
CA GLY A 271 -12.64 -13.58 -4.29
C GLY A 271 -12.74 -12.58 -3.14
N SER A 272 -12.41 -11.32 -3.41
CA SER A 272 -12.59 -10.20 -2.49
C SER A 272 -13.57 -9.19 -3.05
N PHE A 273 -14.46 -8.68 -2.20
CA PHE A 273 -15.60 -7.87 -2.61
C PHE A 273 -15.83 -6.69 -1.67
N VAL A 274 -16.23 -5.55 -2.23
CA VAL A 274 -16.63 -4.37 -1.46
C VAL A 274 -17.98 -3.91 -1.94
N TYR A 275 -18.94 -3.79 -1.03
CA TYR A 275 -20.32 -3.45 -1.35
C TYR A 275 -20.99 -2.66 -0.22
N THR A 276 -22.09 -1.96 -0.51
CA THR A 276 -22.85 -1.21 0.49
C THR A 276 -23.78 -2.12 1.31
N ALA A 277 -24.33 -1.61 2.42
CA ALA A 277 -25.37 -2.30 3.18
C ALA A 277 -26.60 -2.69 2.33
N ASP A 278 -26.90 -1.91 1.29
CA ASP A 278 -27.99 -2.16 0.34
C ASP A 278 -27.61 -3.15 -0.79
N ASN A 279 -26.51 -3.90 -0.62
CA ASN A 279 -25.98 -4.87 -1.59
C ASN A 279 -25.54 -4.29 -2.94
N VAL A 280 -25.21 -3.00 -3.01
CA VAL A 280 -24.62 -2.39 -4.22
C VAL A 280 -23.13 -2.72 -4.28
N LEU A 281 -22.73 -3.52 -5.27
CA LEU A 281 -21.32 -3.87 -5.49
C LEU A 281 -20.51 -2.67 -5.97
N LEU A 282 -19.41 -2.38 -5.29
CA LEU A 282 -18.45 -1.34 -5.67
C LEU A 282 -17.25 -1.94 -6.40
N LEU A 283 -16.62 -2.98 -5.84
CA LEU A 283 -15.47 -3.67 -6.43
C LEU A 283 -15.55 -5.17 -6.21
N ALA A 284 -15.09 -5.93 -7.21
CA ALA A 284 -14.93 -7.38 -7.16
C ALA A 284 -13.60 -7.79 -7.79
N ALA A 285 -12.79 -8.52 -7.01
CA ALA A 285 -11.54 -9.12 -7.44
C ALA A 285 -11.64 -10.64 -7.30
N GLY A 286 -11.67 -11.36 -8.42
CA GLY A 286 -11.75 -12.82 -8.43
C GLY A 286 -10.50 -13.48 -7.85
N GLY A 287 -10.67 -14.61 -7.16
CA GLY A 287 -9.56 -15.43 -6.68
C GLY A 287 -8.93 -16.25 -7.81
N GLY A 288 -7.66 -16.63 -7.63
CA GLY A 288 -6.94 -17.47 -8.59
C GLY A 288 -7.27 -18.95 -8.45
N GLY A 289 -7.19 -19.69 -9.54
CA GLY A 289 -7.44 -21.14 -9.56
C GLY A 289 -6.34 -21.93 -8.84
N GLY A 290 -6.70 -23.10 -8.31
CA GLY A 290 -5.74 -24.07 -7.76
C GLY A 290 -4.95 -24.78 -8.86
N ALA A 291 -3.70 -25.14 -8.56
CA ALA A 291 -2.88 -26.05 -9.37
C ALA A 291 -3.33 -27.52 -9.30
N SER A 292 -2.86 -28.34 -10.24
CA SER A 292 -3.02 -29.79 -10.25
C SER A 292 -1.83 -30.49 -10.93
N GLY A 293 -1.80 -31.82 -10.92
CA GLY A 293 -0.76 -32.62 -11.56
C GLY A 293 -0.61 -32.28 -13.05
N GLY A 294 0.52 -31.67 -13.42
CA GLY A 294 0.79 -31.27 -14.80
C GLY A 294 0.41 -29.82 -15.17
N TYR A 295 -0.32 -29.10 -14.30
CA TYR A 295 -0.92 -27.81 -14.64
C TYR A 295 -0.83 -26.78 -13.53
N ASN A 296 -0.34 -25.58 -13.87
CA ASN A 296 -0.42 -24.42 -12.98
C ASN A 296 -1.87 -23.92 -12.88
N GLY A 297 -2.20 -23.32 -11.73
CA GLY A 297 -3.45 -22.61 -11.54
C GLY A 297 -3.55 -21.37 -12.42
N VAL A 298 -4.78 -20.90 -12.67
CA VAL A 298 -5.03 -19.76 -13.55
C VAL A 298 -5.30 -18.49 -12.76
N ASP A 299 -4.75 -17.37 -13.22
CA ASP A 299 -4.94 -16.07 -12.58
C ASP A 299 -6.41 -15.61 -12.60
N GLY A 300 -6.89 -15.12 -11.46
CA GLY A 300 -8.25 -14.60 -11.30
C GLY A 300 -8.51 -13.37 -12.16
N GLN A 301 -9.79 -13.13 -12.47
CA GLN A 301 -10.22 -11.99 -13.29
C GLN A 301 -10.90 -10.89 -12.47
N VAL A 302 -10.88 -9.68 -13.03
CA VAL A 302 -11.57 -8.52 -12.48
C VAL A 302 -13.05 -8.58 -12.86
N GLY A 303 -13.91 -8.15 -11.94
CA GLY A 303 -15.36 -8.15 -12.13
C GLY A 303 -16.04 -9.34 -11.47
N SER A 304 -17.29 -9.60 -11.84
CA SER A 304 -18.08 -10.67 -11.23
C SER A 304 -17.67 -12.06 -11.73
N ASN A 305 -16.90 -12.17 -12.80
CA ASN A 305 -16.56 -13.45 -13.43
C ASN A 305 -15.28 -14.04 -12.79
N GLY A 306 -15.28 -15.34 -12.50
CA GLY A 306 -14.10 -16.12 -12.13
C GLY A 306 -13.44 -16.79 -13.34
N ILE A 307 -12.27 -17.39 -13.14
CA ILE A 307 -11.53 -18.13 -14.19
C ILE A 307 -11.59 -19.64 -13.99
N GLY A 308 -11.53 -20.39 -15.10
CA GLY A 308 -11.60 -21.85 -15.10
C GLY A 308 -10.31 -22.50 -14.63
N SER A 309 -10.41 -23.75 -14.17
CA SER A 309 -9.26 -24.62 -13.92
C SER A 309 -8.68 -25.13 -15.23
N VAL A 310 -7.41 -25.53 -15.21
CA VAL A 310 -6.75 -26.19 -16.36
C VAL A 310 -6.58 -27.68 -16.03
N GLY A 311 -6.78 -28.54 -17.03
CA GLY A 311 -6.67 -30.00 -16.92
C GLY A 311 -6.19 -30.65 -18.22
N LYS A 312 -5.91 -31.96 -18.18
CA LYS A 312 -5.26 -32.71 -19.28
C LYS A 312 -6.12 -32.93 -20.52
N GLU A 313 -7.43 -32.95 -20.36
CA GLU A 313 -8.41 -33.02 -21.44
C GLU A 313 -9.48 -31.92 -21.28
N SER A 314 -10.19 -31.53 -22.35
CA SER A 314 -11.26 -30.52 -22.22
C SER A 314 -12.41 -31.00 -21.31
N SER A 315 -12.60 -32.32 -21.21
CA SER A 315 -13.49 -32.98 -20.24
C SER A 315 -13.05 -32.82 -18.78
N GLN A 316 -11.81 -32.36 -18.56
CA GLN A 316 -11.16 -32.19 -17.26
C GLN A 316 -10.83 -30.72 -16.92
N VAL A 317 -11.04 -29.81 -17.87
CA VAL A 317 -11.10 -28.37 -17.65
C VAL A 317 -12.45 -28.07 -16.99
N ARG A 318 -12.48 -27.14 -16.04
CA ARG A 318 -13.73 -26.59 -15.52
C ARG A 318 -13.77 -25.11 -15.78
N ASN A 319 -14.87 -24.61 -16.31
CA ASN A 319 -15.01 -23.18 -16.58
C ASN A 319 -14.94 -22.37 -15.30
N GLY A 320 -14.52 -21.12 -15.44
CA GLY A 320 -14.53 -20.15 -14.35
C GLY A 320 -15.93 -19.67 -14.05
N GLY A 321 -16.07 -19.03 -12.90
CA GLY A 321 -17.31 -18.35 -12.57
C GLY A 321 -17.71 -17.34 -13.64
N THR A 322 -19.00 -17.19 -13.93
CA THR A 322 -19.48 -16.13 -14.84
C THR A 322 -20.58 -15.33 -14.14
N GLY A 323 -20.59 -14.02 -14.31
CA GLY A 323 -21.61 -13.12 -13.76
C GLY A 323 -21.76 -13.15 -12.23
N GLY A 324 -20.72 -13.47 -11.48
CA GLY A 324 -20.77 -13.61 -10.01
C GLY A 324 -21.00 -15.05 -9.56
N GLN A 325 -21.30 -15.97 -10.47
CA GLN A 325 -21.46 -17.38 -10.16
C GLN A 325 -20.09 -18.04 -9.93
N PRO A 326 -20.02 -19.17 -9.22
CA PRO A 326 -18.79 -19.94 -9.11
C PRO A 326 -18.41 -20.61 -10.44
N GLY A 327 -17.17 -21.08 -10.54
CA GLY A 327 -16.77 -21.94 -11.66
C GLY A 327 -17.49 -23.29 -11.69
N GLU A 328 -17.38 -23.95 -12.83
CA GLU A 328 -18.04 -25.21 -13.15
C GLU A 328 -17.61 -26.35 -12.21
N CYS A 329 -18.57 -27.15 -11.77
CA CYS A 329 -18.35 -28.24 -10.83
C CYS A 329 -17.54 -29.37 -11.47
N SER A 330 -16.64 -30.00 -10.71
CA SER A 330 -16.10 -31.32 -11.06
C SER A 330 -17.24 -32.31 -11.38
N SER A 331 -17.11 -33.17 -12.39
CA SER A 331 -18.00 -34.30 -12.65
C SER A 331 -17.31 -35.62 -12.26
N ASN A 332 -18.11 -36.66 -12.01
CA ASN A 332 -17.75 -37.95 -11.37
C ASN A 332 -16.70 -38.82 -12.09
N GLY A 333 -15.96 -38.28 -13.07
CA GLY A 333 -15.00 -39.02 -13.90
C GLY A 333 -13.64 -38.35 -14.08
N GLY A 334 -13.33 -37.27 -13.36
CA GLY A 334 -12.10 -36.51 -13.60
C GLY A 334 -11.13 -36.52 -12.43
N ASN A 335 -10.08 -37.31 -12.55
CA ASN A 335 -8.85 -37.12 -11.79
C ASN A 335 -8.22 -35.77 -12.21
N TYR A 336 -7.41 -35.11 -11.35
CA TYR A 336 -6.61 -33.90 -11.70
C TYR A 336 -7.31 -32.51 -11.71
N HIS A 337 -8.33 -32.24 -10.90
CA HIS A 337 -9.03 -30.93 -10.91
C HIS A 337 -8.62 -29.99 -9.77
N GLY A 338 -7.98 -28.86 -10.11
CA GLY A 338 -7.86 -27.71 -9.22
C GLY A 338 -9.22 -27.07 -8.94
N GLY A 339 -9.42 -26.59 -7.71
CA GLY A 339 -10.64 -25.94 -7.27
C GLY A 339 -10.88 -24.59 -7.96
N VAL A 340 -12.14 -24.29 -8.26
CA VAL A 340 -12.57 -23.02 -8.85
C VAL A 340 -12.65 -21.92 -7.78
N GLY A 341 -12.25 -20.70 -8.15
CA GLY A 341 -12.42 -19.52 -7.30
C GLY A 341 -13.90 -19.13 -7.12
N ALA A 342 -14.21 -18.42 -6.03
CA ALA A 342 -15.58 -17.96 -5.75
C ALA A 342 -15.93 -16.63 -6.42
N GLY A 343 -17.19 -16.52 -6.87
CA GLY A 343 -17.79 -15.30 -7.42
C GLY A 343 -18.71 -14.56 -6.43
N TRP A 344 -19.14 -13.36 -6.83
CA TRP A 344 -19.94 -12.41 -6.03
C TRP A 344 -21.39 -12.85 -5.71
N PHE A 345 -22.03 -13.62 -6.59
CA PHE A 345 -23.45 -14.01 -6.54
C PHE A 345 -23.73 -15.52 -6.35
N GLY A 346 -22.70 -16.37 -6.30
CA GLY A 346 -22.93 -17.82 -6.25
C GLY A 346 -21.91 -18.61 -5.43
N GLN A 347 -22.39 -19.70 -4.85
CA GLN A 347 -21.65 -20.68 -4.05
C GLN A 347 -21.02 -21.74 -4.96
N GLY A 348 -19.70 -21.95 -4.89
CA GLY A 348 -19.02 -23.00 -5.67
C GLY A 348 -19.50 -24.40 -5.37
N CYS A 349 -19.08 -25.37 -6.16
CA CYS A 349 -19.60 -26.73 -6.05
C CYS A 349 -18.99 -27.50 -4.89
N THR A 350 -19.78 -28.35 -4.23
CA THR A 350 -19.29 -29.21 -3.14
C THR A 350 -18.25 -30.19 -3.70
N ARG A 351 -17.15 -30.40 -2.96
CA ARG A 351 -16.12 -31.40 -3.32
C ARG A 351 -16.78 -32.77 -3.48
N LEU A 352 -16.61 -33.41 -4.64
CA LEU A 352 -17.23 -34.71 -4.95
C LEU A 352 -16.42 -35.92 -4.43
N GLY A 353 -15.14 -35.75 -4.12
CA GLY A 353 -14.21 -36.82 -3.72
C GLY A 353 -12.85 -36.27 -3.27
N THR A 354 -11.98 -37.12 -2.71
CA THR A 354 -10.70 -36.67 -2.13
C THR A 354 -9.73 -36.10 -3.16
N SER A 355 -9.76 -36.63 -4.39
CA SER A 355 -8.96 -36.22 -5.54
C SER A 355 -9.31 -34.85 -6.14
N HIS A 356 -10.36 -34.18 -5.66
CA HIS A 356 -10.82 -32.89 -6.17
C HIS A 356 -10.43 -31.72 -5.25
N GLY A 357 -9.94 -30.63 -5.83
CA GLY A 357 -9.64 -29.39 -5.11
C GLY A 357 -10.87 -28.74 -4.47
N GLU A 358 -10.69 -28.12 -3.30
CA GLU A 358 -11.78 -27.39 -2.63
C GLU A 358 -12.13 -26.08 -3.35
N ARG A 359 -13.41 -25.72 -3.35
CA ARG A 359 -13.90 -24.43 -3.87
C ARG A 359 -13.42 -23.25 -3.02
N GLY A 360 -13.29 -22.07 -3.64
CA GLY A 360 -13.29 -20.81 -2.90
C GLY A 360 -14.63 -20.55 -2.20
N GLY A 361 -14.62 -19.87 -1.04
CA GLY A 361 -15.84 -19.50 -0.30
C GLY A 361 -16.56 -18.28 -0.90
N SER A 362 -17.91 -18.30 -0.87
CA SER A 362 -18.77 -17.22 -1.41
C SER A 362 -19.30 -16.26 -0.34
N ARG A 363 -19.92 -15.14 -0.74
CA ARG A 363 -20.61 -14.17 0.16
C ARG A 363 -21.63 -14.83 1.09
N ALA A 364 -22.27 -15.92 0.65
CA ALA A 364 -23.28 -16.64 1.45
C ALA A 364 -22.69 -17.41 2.64
N GLU A 365 -21.36 -17.56 2.69
CA GLU A 365 -20.68 -18.39 3.68
C GLU A 365 -19.76 -17.59 4.61
N GLY A 366 -19.61 -16.27 4.39
CA GLY A 366 -18.70 -15.46 5.19
C GLY A 366 -18.62 -14.00 4.81
#